data_AF-A0A920GNP6-F1
#
_entry.id   AF-A0A920GNP6-F1
#
_cell.length_a   1.000
_cell.length_b   1.000
_cell.length_c   1.000
_cell.angle_alpha   90.00
_cell.angle_beta   90.00
_cell.angle_gamma   90.00
#
_symmetry.space_group_name_H-M   'P 1'
#
loop_
_entity.id
_entity.type
_entity.pdbx_description
1 polymer ?
#
loop_
_entity_poly.entity_id
_entity_poly.type
_entity_poly.pdbx_seq_one_letter_code
_entity_poly.pdbx_strand_id
1 'polypeptide(L)'
;MSGNLREERVRAWQTFATRHPDGALFCFRGGLRSEIAQQWLQHAGVDFPRIKGGYKAMRRWLIDTSDNLISNGHLLLVGGPTGAAKTRLLNEGNAGKPIPGSIDLEGLANHRGSAFGRRVTEQPTQISFELAFGAQLIKHRCNGHQN
;
A
#
# COMPACT_ATOMS: atom_id res chain seq x y z
N MET A 1 4.52 28.08 -22.57
CA MET A 1 5.49 27.74 -21.50
C MET A 1 5.10 26.46 -20.72
N SER A 2 4.68 25.38 -21.38
CA SER A 2 4.26 24.11 -20.73
C SER A 2 5.17 22.91 -21.03
N GLY A 3 6.16 23.05 -21.91
CA GLY A 3 7.07 21.97 -22.33
C GLY A 3 7.94 21.42 -21.20
N ASN A 4 8.60 22.32 -20.43
CA ASN A 4 9.53 21.91 -19.37
C ASN A 4 8.87 21.05 -18.30
N LEU A 5 7.68 21.43 -17.81
CA LEU A 5 7.01 20.67 -16.74
C LEU A 5 6.56 19.27 -17.19
N ARG A 6 6.18 19.12 -18.47
CA ARG A 6 5.81 17.81 -19.03
C ARG A 6 7.04 16.90 -19.11
N GLU A 7 8.15 17.42 -19.64
CA GLU A 7 9.40 16.67 -19.78
C GLU A 7 9.96 16.25 -18.41
N GLU A 8 9.92 17.14 -17.42
CA GLU A 8 10.31 16.83 -16.04
C GLU A 8 9.47 15.69 -15.45
N ARG A 9 8.14 15.71 -15.64
CA ARG A 9 7.24 14.64 -15.18
C ARG A 9 7.55 13.32 -15.87
N VAL A 10 7.72 13.34 -17.20
CA VAL A 10 8.03 12.11 -17.96
C VAL A 10 9.36 11.53 -17.50
N ARG A 11 10.42 12.33 -17.31
CA ARG A 11 11.70 11.85 -16.76
C ARG A 11 11.55 11.24 -15.37
N ALA A 12 10.78 11.89 -14.49
CA ALA A 12 10.52 11.37 -13.15
C ALA A 12 9.78 10.02 -13.20
N TRP A 13 8.80 9.88 -14.08
CA TRP A 13 8.06 8.63 -14.26
C TRP A 13 8.90 7.53 -14.91
N GLN A 14 9.76 7.85 -15.89
CA GLN A 14 10.72 6.89 -16.44
C GLN A 14 11.66 6.37 -15.36
N THR A 15 12.21 7.27 -14.53
CA THR A 15 13.08 6.89 -13.42
C THR A 15 12.36 5.96 -12.43
N PHE A 16 11.09 6.25 -12.14
CA PHE A 16 10.26 5.39 -11.30
C PHE A 16 10.03 4.02 -11.94
N ALA A 17 9.63 3.96 -13.21
CA ALA A 17 9.37 2.71 -13.93
C ALA A 17 10.60 1.81 -14.02
N THR A 18 11.79 2.38 -14.25
CA THR A 18 13.05 1.63 -14.25
C THR A 18 13.38 1.03 -12.88
N ARG A 19 13.05 1.73 -11.79
CA ARG A 19 13.26 1.24 -10.41
C ARG A 19 12.19 0.23 -9.97
N HIS A 20 11.04 0.24 -10.62
CA HIS A 20 9.87 -0.56 -10.27
C HIS A 20 9.25 -1.19 -11.53
N PRO A 21 9.94 -2.14 -12.19
CA PRO A 21 9.47 -2.72 -13.46
C PRO A 21 8.13 -3.44 -13.32
N ASP A 22 7.83 -4.00 -12.15
CA ASP A 22 6.55 -4.66 -11.83
C ASP A 22 5.47 -3.69 -11.32
N GLY A 23 5.74 -2.38 -11.36
CA GLY A 23 4.79 -1.35 -10.96
C GLY A 23 3.68 -1.14 -11.99
N ALA A 24 2.64 -0.42 -11.58
CA ALA A 24 1.54 -0.04 -12.46
C ALA A 24 1.07 1.39 -12.19
N LEU A 25 0.64 2.08 -13.25
CA LEU A 25 0.07 3.42 -13.17
C LEU A 25 -1.44 3.37 -12.95
N PHE A 26 -1.96 4.32 -12.17
CA PHE A 26 -3.39 4.49 -11.97
C PHE A 26 -3.75 5.96 -11.76
N CYS A 27 -5.02 6.29 -12.02
CA CYS A 27 -5.64 7.48 -11.47
C CYS A 27 -6.86 7.07 -10.63
N PHE A 28 -7.61 8.03 -10.09
CA PHE A 28 -8.71 7.70 -9.18
C PHE A 28 -9.78 6.76 -9.79
N ARG A 29 -10.08 6.91 -11.09
CA ARG A 29 -11.11 6.10 -11.79
C ARG A 29 -10.61 5.40 -13.06
N GLY A 30 -9.30 5.43 -13.33
CA GLY A 30 -8.71 4.79 -14.51
C GLY A 30 -9.12 5.40 -15.85
N GLY A 31 -9.52 6.68 -15.87
CA GLY A 31 -9.91 7.39 -17.10
C GLY A 31 -8.74 8.10 -17.79
N LEU A 32 -9.07 9.18 -18.51
CA LEU A 32 -8.16 9.91 -19.41
C LEU A 32 -6.84 10.37 -18.76
N ARG A 33 -6.84 10.74 -17.47
CA ARG A 33 -5.62 11.17 -16.77
C ARG A 33 -4.51 10.11 -16.78
N SER A 34 -4.85 8.88 -16.41
CA SER A 34 -3.90 7.76 -16.45
C SER A 34 -3.59 7.32 -17.87
N GLU A 35 -4.52 7.52 -18.81
CA GLU A 35 -4.29 7.21 -20.22
C GLU A 35 -3.24 8.11 -20.85
N ILE A 36 -3.40 9.43 -20.68
CA ILE A 36 -2.46 10.43 -21.20
C ILE A 36 -1.06 10.18 -20.61
N ALA A 37 -0.98 9.90 -19.30
CA ALA A 37 0.30 9.59 -18.66
C ALA A 37 0.95 8.31 -19.24
N GLN A 38 0.16 7.27 -19.49
CA GLN A 38 0.63 6.04 -20.13
C GLN A 38 1.14 6.30 -21.56
N GLN A 39 0.39 7.06 -22.36
CA GLN A 39 0.80 7.42 -23.73
C GLN A 39 2.09 8.24 -23.73
N TRP A 40 2.27 9.16 -22.78
CA TRP A 40 3.51 9.94 -22.66
C TRP A 40 4.71 9.07 -22.30
N LEU A 41 4.54 8.08 -21.43
CA LEU A 41 5.57 7.09 -21.12
C LEU A 41 5.90 6.22 -22.33
N GLN A 42 4.88 5.74 -23.06
CA GLN A 42 5.06 4.95 -24.27
C GLN A 42 5.81 5.72 -25.35
N HIS A 43 5.46 6.99 -25.60
CA HIS A 43 6.21 7.85 -26.52
C HIS A 43 7.66 8.10 -26.07
N ALA A 44 7.94 8.00 -24.77
CA ALA A 44 9.27 8.09 -24.20
C ALA A 44 9.98 6.72 -24.11
N GLY A 45 9.43 5.67 -24.76
CA GLY A 45 10.03 4.33 -24.85
C GLY A 45 9.81 3.44 -23.62
N VAL A 46 8.89 3.79 -22.72
CA VAL A 46 8.56 2.99 -21.53
C VAL A 46 7.14 2.46 -21.63
N ASP A 47 7.00 1.14 -21.77
CA ASP A 47 5.70 0.48 -21.64
C ASP A 47 5.44 0.13 -20.17
N PHE A 48 4.53 0.88 -19.54
CA PHE A 48 4.21 0.72 -18.14
C PHE A 48 2.72 0.37 -17.98
N PRO A 49 2.37 -0.70 -17.24
CA PRO A 49 1.00 -1.18 -17.21
C PRO A 49 0.07 -0.23 -16.46
N ARG A 50 -1.21 -0.23 -16.83
CA ARG A 50 -2.26 0.64 -16.26
C ARG A 50 -3.36 -0.15 -15.58
N ILE A 51 -3.71 0.25 -14.36
CA ILE A 51 -4.86 -0.31 -13.63
C ILE A 51 -6.17 0.22 -14.21
N LYS A 52 -6.90 -0.66 -14.89
CA LYS A 52 -8.26 -0.36 -15.41
C LYS A 52 -9.21 -0.09 -14.24
N GLY A 53 -10.08 0.93 -14.39
CA GLY A 53 -10.98 1.38 -13.31
C GLY A 53 -10.28 2.14 -12.17
N GLY A 54 -8.95 2.21 -12.18
CA GLY A 54 -8.14 3.00 -11.27
C GLY A 54 -8.27 2.58 -9.81
N TYR A 55 -7.97 3.52 -8.91
CA TYR A 55 -8.05 3.27 -7.47
C TYR A 55 -9.46 2.88 -7.02
N LYS A 56 -10.54 3.38 -7.63
CA LYS A 56 -11.91 2.97 -7.26
C LYS A 56 -12.13 1.46 -7.44
N ALA A 57 -11.75 0.91 -8.59
CA ALA A 57 -11.89 -0.52 -8.86
C ALA A 57 -10.95 -1.34 -7.95
N MET A 58 -9.70 -0.91 -7.83
CA MET A 58 -8.72 -1.54 -6.95
C MET A 58 -9.17 -1.55 -5.49
N ARG A 59 -9.70 -0.44 -4.97
CA ARG A 59 -10.22 -0.32 -3.61
C ARG A 59 -11.38 -1.28 -3.37
N ARG A 60 -12.32 -1.38 -4.31
CA ARG A 60 -13.43 -2.34 -4.20
C ARG A 60 -12.91 -3.77 -4.12
N TRP A 61 -11.99 -4.13 -5.02
CA TRP A 61 -11.36 -5.43 -5.02
C TRP A 61 -10.61 -5.72 -3.70
N LEU A 62 -9.88 -4.74 -3.15
CA LEU A 62 -9.19 -4.85 -1.87
C LEU A 62 -10.15 -5.09 -0.70
N ILE A 63 -11.28 -4.38 -0.66
CA ILE A 63 -12.32 -4.59 0.36
C ILE A 63 -12.86 -6.01 0.25
N ASP A 64 -13.33 -6.41 -0.94
CA ASP A 64 -13.92 -7.74 -1.15
C ASP A 64 -12.92 -8.87 -0.83
N THR A 65 -11.64 -8.68 -1.19
CA THR A 65 -10.56 -9.62 -0.88
C THR A 65 -10.27 -9.67 0.61
N SER A 66 -10.23 -8.53 1.29
CA SER A 66 -9.98 -8.45 2.73
C SER A 66 -11.11 -9.10 3.51
N ASP A 67 -12.37 -8.80 3.17
CA ASP A 67 -13.55 -9.40 3.79
C ASP A 67 -13.54 -10.92 3.64
N ASN A 68 -13.20 -11.42 2.45
CA ASN A 68 -13.06 -12.86 2.21
C ASN A 68 -11.94 -13.49 3.05
N LEU A 69 -10.78 -12.84 3.16
CA LEU A 69 -9.65 -13.35 3.95
C LEU A 69 -9.94 -13.37 5.44
N ILE A 70 -10.55 -12.30 5.94
CA ILE A 70 -10.93 -12.15 7.35
C ILE A 70 -12.01 -13.17 7.71
N SER A 71 -12.99 -13.40 6.83
CA SER A 71 -14.10 -14.33 7.10
C SER A 71 -13.69 -15.81 7.05
N ASN A 72 -12.64 -16.14 6.29
CA ASN A 72 -12.19 -17.53 6.10
C ASN A 72 -10.86 -17.84 6.79
N GLY A 73 -10.27 -16.89 7.50
CA GLY A 73 -8.99 -17.04 8.19
C GLY A 73 -9.14 -17.00 9.70
N HIS A 74 -8.12 -17.50 10.40
CA HIS A 74 -8.02 -17.33 11.85
C HIS A 74 -7.35 -16.00 12.17
N LEU A 75 -8.09 -15.10 12.84
CA LEU A 75 -7.58 -13.80 13.26
C LEU A 75 -7.33 -13.81 14.77
N LEU A 76 -6.09 -13.55 15.16
CA LEU A 76 -5.72 -13.29 16.53
C LEU A 76 -5.52 -11.78 16.74
N LEU A 77 -6.45 -11.15 17.46
CA LEU A 77 -6.33 -9.73 17.82
C LEU A 77 -5.50 -9.57 19.10
N VAL A 78 -4.35 -8.91 18.99
CA VAL A 78 -3.53 -8.53 20.15
C VAL A 78 -4.01 -7.19 20.71
N GLY A 79 -4.92 -7.27 21.69
CA GLY A 79 -5.42 -6.11 22.44
C GLY A 79 -4.57 -5.77 23.68
N GLY A 80 -4.77 -4.58 24.23
CA GLY A 80 -4.14 -4.17 25.50
C GLY A 80 -3.98 -2.65 25.63
N PRO A 81 -3.68 -2.15 26.85
CA PRO A 81 -3.58 -0.71 27.10
C PRO A 81 -2.45 -0.05 26.29
N THR A 82 -2.53 1.27 26.17
CA THR A 82 -1.43 2.08 25.63
C THR A 82 -0.18 1.85 26.47
N GLY A 83 0.97 1.69 25.82
CA GLY A 83 2.25 1.46 26.52
C GLY A 83 2.54 -0.01 26.83
N ALA A 84 1.63 -0.94 26.55
CA ALA A 84 1.84 -2.39 26.74
C ALA A 84 2.79 -3.06 25.72
N ALA A 85 3.63 -2.28 25.03
CA ALA A 85 4.62 -2.76 24.06
C ALA A 85 4.09 -3.67 22.93
N LYS A 86 2.79 -3.60 22.58
CA LYS A 86 2.16 -4.42 21.53
C LYS A 86 2.91 -4.34 20.18
N THR A 87 3.23 -3.12 19.75
CA THR A 87 3.99 -2.86 18.53
C THR A 87 5.36 -3.54 18.56
N ARG A 88 6.02 -3.53 19.73
CA ARG A 88 7.31 -4.20 19.91
C ARG A 88 7.14 -5.72 19.84
N LEU A 89 6.12 -6.26 20.52
CA LEU A 89 5.79 -7.69 20.47
C LEU A 89 5.58 -8.18 19.03
N LEU A 90 4.81 -7.45 18.22
CA LEU A 90 4.57 -7.83 16.82
C LEU A 90 5.85 -7.80 15.97
N ASN A 91 6.68 -6.78 16.14
CA ASN A 91 7.87 -6.55 15.29
C ASN A 91 9.13 -7.28 15.76
N GLU A 92 9.25 -7.62 17.05
CA GLU A 92 10.45 -8.26 17.63
C GLU A 92 10.17 -9.67 18.16
N GLY A 93 8.92 -10.05 18.41
CA GLY A 93 8.57 -11.36 18.96
C GLY A 93 9.40 -11.73 20.20
N ASN A 94 9.46 -13.02 20.51
CA ASN A 94 10.36 -13.53 21.57
C ASN A 94 11.79 -13.80 21.07
N ALA A 95 11.96 -13.97 19.75
CA ALA A 95 13.22 -14.36 19.13
C ALA A 95 13.95 -13.19 18.43
N GLY A 96 13.55 -11.95 18.71
CA GLY A 96 14.10 -10.74 18.05
C GLY A 96 13.69 -10.61 16.57
N LYS A 97 12.59 -11.24 16.17
CA LYS A 97 12.05 -11.21 14.80
C LYS A 97 10.53 -10.99 14.81
N PRO A 98 9.97 -10.35 13.77
CA PRO A 98 8.54 -10.15 13.66
C PRO A 98 7.78 -11.47 13.76
N ILE A 99 6.65 -11.45 14.45
CA ILE A 99 5.74 -12.60 14.51
C ILE A 99 5.25 -12.87 13.08
N PRO A 100 5.47 -14.08 12.52
CA PRO A 100 4.99 -14.42 11.19
C PRO A 100 3.48 -14.21 11.10
N GLY A 101 2.99 -13.62 10.01
CA GLY A 101 1.56 -13.33 9.88
C GLY A 101 1.08 -12.05 10.58
N SER A 102 1.93 -11.33 11.33
CA SER A 102 1.49 -10.12 12.03
C SER A 102 1.42 -8.89 11.14
N ILE A 103 0.40 -8.06 11.38
CA ILE A 103 0.22 -6.77 10.74
C ILE A 103 0.20 -5.68 11.80
N ASP A 104 1.15 -4.74 11.72
CA ASP A 104 1.23 -3.56 12.58
C ASP A 104 0.38 -2.41 12.00
N LEU A 105 -0.88 -2.33 12.42
CA LEU A 105 -1.80 -1.28 11.97
C LEU A 105 -1.35 0.14 12.38
N GLU A 106 -0.76 0.30 13.56
CA GLU A 106 -0.26 1.60 14.02
C GLU A 106 0.97 2.04 13.22
N GLY A 107 1.85 1.09 12.90
CA GLY A 107 2.99 1.29 12.01
C GLY A 107 2.54 1.69 10.61
N LEU A 108 1.57 0.98 10.03
CA LEU A 108 0.98 1.31 8.74
C LEU A 108 0.33 2.70 8.74
N ALA A 109 -0.32 3.10 9.83
CA ALA A 109 -0.95 4.43 9.96
C ALA A 109 0.04 5.54 10.36
N ASN A 110 1.32 5.22 10.61
CA ASN A 110 2.30 6.12 11.22
C ASN A 110 1.74 6.85 12.46
N HIS A 111 1.06 6.11 13.33
CA HIS A 111 0.38 6.58 14.54
C HIS A 111 1.10 6.11 15.81
N ARG A 112 0.78 6.70 16.97
CA ARG A 112 1.26 6.27 18.31
C ARG A 112 0.13 5.75 19.22
N GLY A 113 -0.90 5.16 18.63
CA GLY A 113 -2.12 4.76 19.34
C GLY A 113 -2.97 5.93 19.85
N SER A 114 -4.17 5.61 20.35
CA SER A 114 -5.21 6.59 20.71
C SER A 114 -4.78 7.63 21.73
N ALA A 115 -3.90 7.27 22.67
CA ALA A 115 -3.48 8.16 23.75
C ALA A 115 -2.36 9.14 23.37
N PHE A 116 -1.50 8.80 22.39
CA PHE A 116 -0.36 9.64 22.01
C PHE A 116 -0.50 10.28 20.62
N GLY A 117 -1.49 9.88 19.83
CA GLY A 117 -1.81 10.57 18.57
C GLY A 117 -0.75 10.42 17.48
N ARG A 118 -0.49 11.52 16.76
CA ARG A 118 0.40 11.57 15.60
C ARG A 118 1.87 11.42 15.98
N ARG A 119 2.66 10.89 15.04
CA ARG A 119 4.13 11.00 15.07
C ARG A 119 4.56 12.37 14.54
N VAL A 120 5.86 12.65 14.67
CA VAL A 120 6.46 13.87 14.11
C VAL A 120 6.36 13.88 12.59
N THR A 121 6.41 12.70 11.97
CA THR A 121 6.22 12.51 10.53
C THR A 121 4.73 12.41 10.17
N GLU A 122 4.40 12.82 8.95
CA GLU A 122 3.02 12.83 8.46
C GLU A 122 2.41 11.42 8.40
N GLN A 123 1.10 11.33 8.66
CA GLN A 123 0.36 10.11 8.43
C GLN A 123 0.18 9.87 6.93
N PRO A 124 0.19 8.61 6.48
CA PRO A 124 -0.11 8.31 5.10
C PRO A 124 -1.52 8.77 4.73
N THR A 125 -1.70 9.07 3.45
CA THR A 125 -3.05 9.27 2.92
C THR A 125 -3.88 8.00 3.10
N GLN A 126 -5.21 8.14 3.11
CA GLN A 126 -6.12 6.98 3.16
C GLN A 126 -5.81 5.96 2.05
N ILE A 127 -5.49 6.43 0.85
CA ILE A 127 -5.13 5.57 -0.29
C ILE A 127 -3.87 4.78 0.03
N SER A 128 -2.82 5.44 0.50
CA SER A 128 -1.55 4.80 0.84
C SER A 128 -1.72 3.76 1.95
N PHE A 129 -2.50 4.08 2.99
CA PHE A 129 -2.80 3.15 4.08
C PHE A 129 -3.56 1.92 3.57
N GLU A 130 -4.66 2.10 2.85
CA GLU A 130 -5.48 1.00 2.36
C GLU A 130 -4.71 0.08 1.40
N LEU A 131 -3.87 0.64 0.51
CA LEU A 131 -3.03 -0.15 -0.38
C LEU A 131 -1.97 -0.94 0.38
N ALA A 132 -1.31 -0.32 1.37
CA ALA A 132 -0.29 -1.00 2.18
C ALA A 132 -0.90 -2.13 3.03
N PHE A 133 -2.04 -1.86 3.66
CA PHE A 133 -2.78 -2.85 4.45
C PHE A 133 -3.25 -4.03 3.60
N GLY A 134 -3.90 -3.75 2.47
CA GLY A 134 -4.37 -4.79 1.55
C GLY A 134 -3.22 -5.64 1.01
N ALA A 135 -2.08 -5.03 0.67
CA ALA A 135 -0.90 -5.76 0.23
C ALA A 135 -0.35 -6.71 1.29
N GLN A 136 -0.34 -6.31 2.57
CA GLN A 136 0.07 -7.19 3.67
C GLN A 136 -0.87 -8.39 3.81
N LEU A 137 -2.19 -8.16 3.80
CA LEU A 137 -3.18 -9.25 3.86
C LEU A 137 -3.01 -10.27 2.73
N ILE A 138 -2.83 -9.79 1.49
CA ILE A 138 -2.63 -10.67 0.33
C ILE A 138 -1.33 -11.47 0.46
N LYS A 139 -0.23 -10.84 0.90
CA LYS A 139 1.03 -11.54 1.15
C LYS A 139 0.90 -12.62 2.21
N HIS A 140 0.13 -12.38 3.28
CA HIS A 140 -0.12 -13.40 4.29
C HIS A 140 -0.84 -14.61 3.72
N ARG A 141 -1.85 -14.40 2.86
CA ARG A 141 -2.54 -15.48 2.14
C ARG A 141 -1.55 -16.29 1.30
N CYS A 142 -0.75 -15.64 0.46
CA CYS A 142 0.18 -16.33 -0.43
C CYS A 142 1.27 -17.11 0.31
N ASN A 143 1.68 -16.62 1.48
CA ASN A 143 2.70 -17.27 2.31
C ASN A 143 2.15 -18.37 3.24
N GLY A 144 0.86 -18.71 3.14
CA GLY A 144 0.26 -19.81 3.90
C GLY A 144 0.11 -19.56 5.40
N HIS A 145 0.14 -18.31 5.87
CA HIS A 145 -0.06 -17.95 7.28
C HIS A 145 -1.55 -18.02 7.69
N GLN A 146 -2.31 -18.99 7.17
CA GLN A 146 -3.73 -19.20 7.47
C GLN A 146 -3.98 -20.11 8.69
N ASN A 147 -2.91 -20.63 9.31
CA ASN A 147 -2.97 -21.57 10.42
C ASN A 147 -2.94 -20.89 11.77
#